data_AF-A0A1S2VD43-F1
#
_entry.id   AF-A0A1S2VD43-F1
#
_cell.length_a   1.000
_cell.length_b   1.000
_cell.length_c   1.000
_cell.angle_alpha   90.00
_cell.angle_beta   90.00
_cell.angle_gamma   90.00
#
_symmetry.space_group_name_H-M   'P 1'
#
loop_
_entity.id
_entity.type
_entity.pdbx_description
1 polymer ?
#
loop_
_entity_poly.entity_id
_entity_poly.type
_entity_poly.pdbx_seq_one_letter_code
_entity_poly.pdbx_strand_id
1 'polypeptide(L)'
;MNALPQEPIHINDLCQRCGFFNAVTEINNGYGCNHPKNESWNFAKVRPADDDEEPVTYEVDEHKVRYALLRKRFGSYQQIVEADKNGEAGPYINKAMYDGEALKSINVIRQGACYAHSCPLGYNMDSDDWKELGEDPEDWGDEWIMLNEDESKTTESV
;
A
#
# COMPACT_ATOMS: atom_id res chain seq x y z
N MET A 1 32.80 -17.09 3.78
CA MET A 1 32.04 -17.62 2.64
C MET A 1 31.30 -16.43 2.08
N ASN A 2 31.70 -15.94 0.91
CA ASN A 2 31.04 -14.78 0.31
C ASN A 2 29.79 -15.31 -0.36
N ALA A 3 28.61 -14.97 0.19
CA ALA A 3 27.37 -15.09 -0.57
C ALA A 3 27.58 -14.30 -1.88
N LEU A 4 27.16 -14.87 -3.01
CA LEU A 4 27.08 -14.09 -4.24
C LEU A 4 26.16 -12.89 -3.95
N PRO A 5 26.55 -11.65 -4.31
CA PRO A 5 25.64 -10.53 -4.14
C PRO A 5 24.36 -10.85 -4.90
N GLN A 6 23.22 -10.82 -4.21
CA GLN A 6 21.94 -10.87 -4.88
C GLN A 6 21.88 -9.65 -5.81
N GLU A 7 21.45 -9.86 -7.05
CA GLU A 7 21.40 -8.75 -8.01
C GLU A 7 20.30 -7.77 -7.60
N PRO A 8 20.60 -6.46 -7.56
CA PRO A 8 19.59 -5.46 -7.25
C PRO A 8 18.55 -5.39 -8.37
N ILE A 9 17.29 -5.16 -7.99
CA ILE A 9 16.17 -5.07 -8.94
C ILE A 9 15.47 -3.73 -8.82
N HIS A 10 15.21 -3.08 -9.95
CA HIS A 10 14.42 -1.86 -9.99
C HIS A 10 12.95 -2.19 -9.64
N ILE A 11 12.26 -1.32 -8.89
CA ILE A 11 10.87 -1.56 -8.45
C ILE A 11 9.93 -1.86 -9.61
N ASN A 12 10.08 -1.17 -10.74
CA ASN A 12 9.29 -1.40 -11.96
C ASN A 12 9.45 -2.84 -12.49
N ASP A 13 10.67 -3.36 -12.50
CA ASP A 13 10.93 -4.74 -12.95
C ASP A 13 10.40 -5.74 -11.94
N LEU A 14 10.51 -5.45 -10.64
CA LEU A 14 9.94 -6.28 -9.60
C LEU A 14 8.41 -6.35 -9.72
N CYS A 15 7.74 -5.25 -10.04
CA CYS A 15 6.29 -5.21 -10.25
C CYS A 15 5.84 -6.16 -11.37
N GLN A 16 6.67 -6.40 -12.39
CA GLN A 16 6.34 -7.33 -13.48
C GLN A 16 6.46 -8.81 -13.09
N ARG A 17 7.17 -9.14 -12.00
CA ARG A 17 7.60 -10.52 -11.70
C ARG A 17 7.15 -11.02 -10.33
N CYS A 18 6.83 -10.14 -9.39
CA CYS A 18 6.58 -10.53 -7.99
C CYS A 18 5.22 -11.22 -7.77
N GLY A 19 4.28 -11.13 -8.71
CA GLY A 19 2.94 -11.72 -8.60
C GLY A 19 1.99 -11.01 -7.63
N PHE A 20 2.46 -9.97 -6.91
CA PHE A 20 1.64 -9.18 -5.98
C PHE A 20 1.26 -7.80 -6.51
N PHE A 21 1.83 -7.39 -7.64
CA PHE A 21 1.52 -6.12 -8.26
C PHE A 21 0.04 -6.05 -8.67
N ASN A 22 -0.60 -4.92 -8.38
CA ASN A 22 -1.99 -4.66 -8.70
C ASN A 22 -2.08 -3.40 -9.57
N ALA A 23 -2.19 -3.59 -10.88
CA ALA A 23 -2.32 -2.51 -11.85
C ALA A 23 -3.77 -1.98 -11.99
N VAL A 24 -4.74 -2.62 -11.34
CA VAL A 24 -6.18 -2.28 -11.45
C VAL A 24 -6.57 -1.14 -10.49
N THR A 25 -5.64 -0.72 -9.62
CA THR A 25 -5.85 0.40 -8.70
C THR A 25 -5.13 1.65 -9.18
N GLU A 26 -5.66 2.82 -8.87
CA GLU A 26 -5.00 4.12 -9.05
C GLU A 26 -4.14 4.52 -7.85
N ILE A 27 -4.07 3.68 -6.80
CA ILE A 27 -3.18 3.93 -5.65
C ILE A 27 -1.74 4.07 -6.13
N ASN A 28 -1.05 5.08 -5.57
CA ASN A 28 0.34 5.37 -5.90
C ASN A 28 0.60 5.47 -7.42
N ASN A 29 -0.21 6.24 -8.14
CA ASN A 29 -0.11 6.41 -9.59
C ASN A 29 -0.19 5.09 -10.38
N GLY A 30 -0.99 4.13 -9.91
CA GLY A 30 -1.12 2.82 -10.55
C GLY A 30 -0.23 1.72 -9.96
N TYR A 31 0.64 2.06 -9.00
CA TYR A 31 1.55 1.13 -8.36
C TYR A 31 0.94 0.49 -7.12
N GLY A 32 -0.13 -0.28 -7.31
CA GLY A 32 -0.77 -1.05 -6.26
C GLY A 32 -0.06 -2.34 -5.88
N CYS A 33 -0.30 -2.80 -4.66
CA CYS A 33 0.27 -4.03 -4.13
C CYS A 33 -0.75 -4.83 -3.31
N ASN A 34 -0.81 -6.13 -3.55
CA ASN A 34 -1.64 -7.10 -2.82
C ASN A 34 -0.83 -8.01 -1.89
N HIS A 35 0.45 -7.71 -1.65
CA HIS A 35 1.27 -8.52 -0.75
C HIS A 35 0.70 -8.45 0.68
N PRO A 36 0.44 -9.60 1.35
CA PRO A 36 -0.25 -9.62 2.64
C PRO A 36 0.54 -8.95 3.79
N LYS A 37 1.86 -8.85 3.64
CA LYS A 37 2.76 -8.15 4.56
C LYS A 37 3.09 -6.70 4.14
N ASN A 38 2.38 -6.12 3.17
CA ASN A 38 2.63 -4.73 2.80
C ASN A 38 2.14 -3.80 3.94
N GLU A 39 3.04 -2.97 4.44
CA GLU A 39 2.77 -2.01 5.53
C GLU A 39 2.43 -0.60 5.01
N SER A 40 2.71 -0.32 3.74
CA SER A 40 2.33 0.92 3.05
C SER A 40 1.01 0.73 2.30
N TRP A 41 0.01 1.50 2.69
CA TRP A 41 -1.32 1.42 2.10
C TRP A 41 -2.00 2.78 2.14
N ASN A 42 -2.91 2.99 1.20
CA ASN A 42 -3.83 4.12 1.19
C ASN A 42 -5.28 3.64 1.28
N PHE A 43 -6.17 4.52 1.71
CA PHE A 43 -7.60 4.23 1.59
C PHE A 43 -8.01 4.33 0.13
N ALA A 44 -8.68 3.29 -0.36
CA ALA A 44 -9.19 3.26 -1.72
C ALA A 44 -10.70 3.02 -1.71
N LYS A 45 -11.43 3.77 -2.51
CA LYS A 45 -12.85 3.51 -2.73
C LYS A 45 -13.02 2.61 -3.93
N VAL A 46 -13.88 1.61 -3.78
CA VAL A 46 -14.20 0.67 -4.84
C VAL A 46 -15.30 1.28 -5.69
N ARG A 47 -14.99 1.59 -6.96
CA ARG A 47 -16.03 1.82 -7.96
C ARG A 47 -16.50 0.44 -8.45
N PRO A 48 -17.80 0.13 -8.40
CA PRO A 48 -18.30 -1.10 -9.00
C PRO A 48 -17.94 -1.13 -10.49
N ALA A 49 -17.77 -2.33 -11.03
CA ALA A 49 -17.79 -2.55 -12.46
C ALA A 49 -19.11 -2.02 -13.04
N ASP A 50 -19.01 -1.14 -14.03
CA ASP A 50 -20.13 -0.86 -14.94
C ASP A 50 -20.11 -1.93 -16.05
N ASP A 51 -21.18 -2.09 -16.84
CA ASP A 51 -21.44 -3.27 -17.70
C ASP A 51 -20.29 -3.73 -18.63
N ASP A 52 -19.27 -2.90 -18.88
CA ASP A 52 -18.09 -3.20 -19.70
C ASP A 52 -16.73 -2.82 -19.04
N GLU A 53 -16.70 -2.46 -17.75
CA GLU A 53 -15.48 -1.99 -17.05
C GLU A 53 -15.13 -2.84 -15.83
N GLU A 54 -13.85 -3.17 -15.67
CA GLU A 54 -13.36 -3.78 -14.43
C GLU A 54 -13.51 -2.81 -13.25
N PRO A 55 -13.77 -3.31 -12.03
CA PRO A 55 -13.88 -2.45 -10.86
C PRO A 55 -12.52 -1.80 -10.56
N VAL A 56 -12.48 -0.47 -10.61
CA VAL A 56 -11.26 0.31 -10.30
C VAL A 56 -11.33 0.80 -8.86
N THR A 57 -10.19 0.80 -8.19
CA THR A 57 -10.06 1.45 -6.88
C THR A 57 -9.25 2.73 -7.00
N TYR A 58 -9.76 3.82 -6.41
CA TYR A 58 -9.10 5.13 -6.46
C TYR A 58 -8.87 5.67 -5.05
N GLU A 59 -7.80 6.45 -4.90
CA GLU A 59 -7.39 6.96 -3.60
C GLU A 59 -8.44 7.90 -3.00
N VAL A 60 -8.68 7.74 -1.70
CA VAL A 60 -9.56 8.61 -0.93
C VAL A 60 -8.83 9.15 0.28
N ASP A 61 -8.88 10.47 0.41
CA ASP A 61 -8.37 11.20 1.57
C ASP A 61 -8.92 10.65 2.90
N GLU A 62 -8.03 10.51 3.87
CA GLU A 62 -8.34 9.97 5.20
C GLU A 62 -9.47 10.74 5.88
N HIS A 63 -9.48 12.07 5.79
CA HIS A 63 -10.50 12.88 6.43
C HIS A 63 -11.91 12.60 5.85
N LYS A 64 -12.02 12.33 4.54
CA LYS A 64 -13.28 11.87 3.92
C LYS A 64 -13.73 10.50 4.46
N VAL A 65 -12.80 9.56 4.63
CA VAL A 65 -13.09 8.24 5.20
C VAL A 65 -13.59 8.38 6.63
N ARG A 66 -12.90 9.18 7.46
CA ARG A 66 -13.28 9.44 8.85
C ARG A 66 -14.68 10.02 8.93
N TYR A 67 -14.97 11.02 8.10
CA TYR A 67 -16.29 11.64 8.06
C TYR A 67 -17.38 10.65 7.63
N ALA A 68 -17.14 9.80 6.62
CA ALA A 68 -18.09 8.80 6.16
C ALA A 68 -18.43 7.77 7.26
N LEU A 69 -17.43 7.28 8.00
CA LEU A 69 -17.64 6.38 9.13
C LEU A 69 -18.45 7.05 10.25
N LEU A 70 -18.10 8.28 10.64
CA LEU A 70 -18.83 9.04 11.65
C LEU A 70 -20.29 9.30 11.24
N ARG A 71 -20.52 9.69 9.99
CA ARG A 71 -21.87 9.87 9.42
C ARG A 71 -22.68 8.58 9.41
N LYS A 72 -22.05 7.45 9.10
CA LYS A 72 -22.72 6.14 9.11
C LYS A 72 -23.12 5.72 10.52
N ARG A 73 -22.28 6.02 11.54
CA ARG A 73 -22.54 5.64 12.94
C ARG A 73 -23.53 6.57 13.64
N PHE A 74 -23.33 7.87 13.54
CA PHE A 74 -24.05 8.86 14.35
C PHE A 74 -25.14 9.60 13.58
N GLY A 75 -25.17 9.48 12.25
CA GLY A 75 -26.17 10.13 11.41
C GLY A 75 -25.76 11.56 11.06
N SER A 76 -26.34 12.56 11.72
CA SER A 76 -26.16 13.98 11.36
C SER A 76 -24.86 14.61 11.88
N TYR A 77 -24.49 15.78 11.33
CA TYR A 77 -23.33 16.54 11.83
C TYR A 77 -23.50 16.94 13.30
N GLN A 78 -24.71 17.36 13.68
CA GLN A 78 -25.04 17.73 15.06
C GLN A 78 -24.85 16.54 16.01
N GLN A 79 -25.24 15.33 15.59
CA GLN A 79 -25.06 14.12 16.38
C GLN A 79 -23.59 13.70 16.50
N ILE A 80 -22.77 13.92 15.45
CA ILE A 80 -21.32 13.71 15.51
C ILE A 80 -20.68 14.67 16.52
N VAL A 81 -21.02 15.96 16.47
CA VAL A 81 -20.49 16.96 17.42
C VAL A 81 -20.86 16.61 18.86
N GLU A 82 -22.08 16.13 19.09
CA GLU A 82 -22.52 15.69 20.41
C GLU A 82 -21.76 14.45 20.88
N ALA A 83 -21.59 13.45 20.00
CA ALA A 83 -20.80 12.25 20.30
C ALA A 83 -19.32 12.59 20.60
N ASP A 84 -18.74 13.58 19.92
CA ASP A 84 -17.38 14.05 20.18
C ASP A 84 -17.25 14.71 21.55
N LYS A 85 -18.19 15.61 21.91
CA LYS A 85 -18.24 16.22 23.26
C LYS A 85 -18.38 15.18 24.37
N ASN A 86 -19.11 14.10 24.09
CA ASN A 86 -19.31 13.00 25.03
C ASN A 86 -18.15 11.98 25.02
N GLY A 87 -17.11 12.19 24.21
CA GLY A 87 -15.93 11.33 24.14
C GLY A 87 -16.15 9.99 23.42
N GLU A 88 -17.22 9.86 22.64
CA GLU A 88 -17.58 8.63 21.93
C GLU A 88 -17.01 8.56 20.51
N ALA A 89 -16.92 9.72 19.83
CA ALA A 89 -16.52 9.77 18.42
C ALA A 89 -15.06 9.32 18.19
N GLY A 90 -14.14 9.81 19.02
CA GLY A 90 -12.70 9.48 18.95
C GLY A 90 -12.40 7.98 19.08
N PRO A 91 -12.83 7.31 20.16
CA PRO A 91 -12.63 5.87 20.32
C PRO A 91 -13.27 5.05 19.20
N TYR A 92 -14.47 5.44 18.75
CA TYR A 92 -15.11 4.79 17.62
C TYR A 92 -14.27 4.89 16.35
N ILE A 93 -13.86 6.12 15.96
CA ILE A 93 -13.16 6.31 14.69
C ILE A 93 -11.78 5.65 14.70
N ASN A 94 -11.04 5.73 15.80
CA ASN A 94 -9.72 5.11 15.92
C ASN A 94 -9.78 3.59 15.74
N LYS A 95 -10.88 2.95 16.13
CA LYS A 95 -11.10 1.52 15.88
C LYS A 95 -11.58 1.27 14.44
N ALA A 96 -12.59 2.01 13.98
CA ALA A 96 -13.24 1.78 12.70
C ALA A 96 -12.30 1.97 11.50
N MET A 97 -11.29 2.84 11.60
CA MET A 97 -10.30 3.07 10.54
C MET A 97 -9.42 1.84 10.21
N TYR A 98 -9.34 0.88 11.14
CA TYR A 98 -8.55 -0.36 10.97
C TYR A 98 -9.43 -1.61 10.87
N ASP A 99 -10.75 -1.44 10.95
CA ASP A 99 -11.74 -2.52 10.84
C ASP A 99 -12.19 -2.67 9.38
N GLY A 100 -11.81 -3.79 8.76
CA GLY A 100 -12.15 -4.07 7.36
C GLY A 100 -13.65 -4.08 7.08
N GLU A 101 -14.48 -4.53 8.02
CA GLU A 101 -15.93 -4.54 7.84
C GLU A 101 -16.54 -3.14 7.97
N ALA A 102 -15.99 -2.31 8.87
CA ALA A 102 -16.40 -0.92 8.97
C ALA A 102 -16.10 -0.15 7.66
N LEU A 103 -14.90 -0.32 7.11
CA LEU A 103 -14.49 0.29 5.85
C LEU A 103 -15.31 -0.21 4.66
N LYS A 104 -15.50 -1.54 4.53
CA LYS A 104 -16.36 -2.13 3.49
C LYS A 104 -17.77 -1.58 3.53
N SER A 105 -18.29 -1.30 4.72
CA SER A 105 -19.63 -0.75 4.87
C SER A 105 -19.81 0.65 4.22
N ILE A 106 -18.71 1.37 3.96
CA ILE A 106 -18.71 2.64 3.22
C ILE A 106 -18.05 2.52 1.84
N ASN A 107 -17.92 1.29 1.33
CA ASN A 107 -17.25 0.94 0.07
C ASN A 107 -15.78 1.39 -0.01
N VAL A 108 -15.08 1.38 1.12
CA VAL A 108 -13.65 1.70 1.22
C VAL A 108 -12.88 0.44 1.63
N ILE A 109 -11.66 0.30 1.11
CA ILE A 109 -10.68 -0.71 1.51
C ILE A 109 -9.35 -0.05 1.85
N ARG A 110 -8.45 -0.81 2.47
CA ARG A 110 -7.02 -0.45 2.53
C ARG A 110 -6.33 -1.21 1.40
N GLN A 111 -5.78 -0.47 0.45
CA GLN A 111 -5.07 -1.03 -0.71
C GLN A 111 -3.59 -0.75 -0.53
N GLY A 112 -2.76 -1.79 -0.60
CA GLY A 112 -1.31 -1.66 -0.52
C GLY A 112 -0.75 -0.88 -1.70
N ALA A 113 0.36 -0.18 -1.47
CA ALA A 113 1.11 0.57 -2.47
C ALA A 113 2.52 -0.01 -2.61
N CYS A 114 3.01 -0.14 -3.84
CA CYS A 114 4.39 -0.52 -4.11
C CYS A 114 5.31 0.69 -3.89
N TYR A 115 6.23 0.57 -2.93
CA TYR A 115 7.37 1.47 -2.80
C TYR A 115 8.63 0.64 -2.56
N ALA A 116 9.78 1.12 -3.06
CA ALA A 116 11.05 0.46 -2.78
C ALA A 116 11.35 0.40 -1.28
N HIS A 117 11.10 1.51 -0.56
CA HIS A 117 11.35 1.64 0.88
C HIS A 117 10.45 0.81 1.81
N SER A 118 9.40 0.17 1.29
CA SER A 118 8.48 -0.64 2.10
C SER A 118 8.07 -1.97 1.47
N CYS A 119 8.75 -2.36 0.38
CA CYS A 119 8.47 -3.64 -0.26
C CYS A 119 8.82 -4.79 0.69
N PRO A 120 7.89 -5.68 1.04
CA PRO A 120 8.16 -6.77 1.98
C PRO A 120 9.05 -7.89 1.42
N LEU A 121 9.38 -7.85 0.12
CA LEU A 121 10.22 -8.85 -0.55
C LEU A 121 11.72 -8.55 -0.43
N GLY A 122 12.09 -7.36 0.05
CA GLY A 122 13.47 -6.93 0.13
C GLY A 122 13.62 -5.66 0.96
N TYR A 123 14.71 -4.96 0.76
CA TYR A 123 14.94 -3.63 1.33
C TYR A 123 15.40 -2.65 0.25
N ASN A 124 15.07 -1.38 0.42
CA ASN A 124 15.52 -0.32 -0.49
C ASN A 124 17.02 -0.15 -0.36
N MET A 125 17.71 -0.15 -1.48
CA MET A 125 19.14 0.04 -1.49
C MET A 125 19.52 1.44 -1.05
N ASP A 126 20.57 1.52 -0.26
CA ASP A 126 21.21 2.76 0.12
C ASP A 126 22.60 2.92 -0.53
N SER A 127 23.25 4.04 -0.21
CA SER A 127 24.55 4.39 -0.77
C SER A 127 25.67 3.44 -0.34
N ASP A 128 25.55 2.75 0.78
CA ASP A 128 26.56 1.81 1.22
C ASP A 128 26.41 0.47 0.47
N ASP A 129 25.18 0.02 0.19
CA ASP A 129 24.94 -1.14 -0.68
C ASP A 129 25.57 -0.97 -2.07
N TRP A 130 25.37 0.19 -2.72
CA TRP A 130 25.95 0.46 -4.04
C TRP A 130 27.48 0.46 -4.02
N LYS A 131 28.10 1.04 -2.99
CA LYS A 131 29.56 1.01 -2.83
C LYS A 131 30.08 -0.41 -2.63
N GLU A 132 29.35 -1.26 -1.92
CA GLU A 132 29.72 -2.68 -1.75
C GLU A 132 29.70 -3.44 -3.08
N LEU A 133 28.81 -3.06 -4.00
CA LEU A 133 28.78 -3.57 -5.37
C LEU A 133 29.84 -2.95 -6.29
N GLY A 134 30.56 -1.92 -5.82
CA GLY A 134 31.56 -1.19 -6.61
C GLY A 134 30.94 -0.18 -7.58
N GLU A 135 29.69 0.18 -7.38
CA GLU A 135 28.94 1.17 -8.17
C GLU A 135 28.94 2.54 -7.49
N ASP A 136 28.76 3.61 -8.28
CA ASP A 136 28.59 4.98 -7.76
C ASP A 136 27.11 5.21 -7.40
N PRO A 137 26.75 5.46 -6.13
CA PRO A 137 25.36 5.68 -5.72
C PRO A 137 24.64 6.81 -6.49
N GLU A 138 25.38 7.80 -6.98
CA GLU A 138 24.78 8.94 -7.72
C GLU A 138 24.17 8.52 -9.06
N ASP A 139 24.55 7.35 -9.60
CA ASP A 139 24.06 6.85 -10.89
C ASP A 139 22.71 6.10 -10.80
N TRP A 140 22.26 5.68 -9.61
CA TRP A 140 21.21 4.66 -9.48
C TRP A 140 19.86 5.12 -8.89
N GLY A 141 19.78 6.22 -8.13
CA GLY A 141 18.50 6.74 -7.60
C GLY A 141 17.80 5.84 -6.56
N ASP A 142 16.57 6.21 -6.15
CA ASP A 142 15.91 5.71 -4.91
C ASP A 142 14.86 4.60 -5.12
N GLU A 143 14.93 3.85 -6.22
CA GLU A 143 13.89 2.88 -6.64
C GLU A 143 14.39 1.43 -6.78
N TRP A 144 15.53 1.12 -6.17
CA TRP A 144 16.17 -0.20 -6.27
C TRP A 144 16.04 -0.99 -4.98
N ILE A 145 15.77 -2.28 -5.14
CA ILE A 145 15.54 -3.20 -4.03
C ILE A 145 16.58 -4.32 -4.08
N MET A 146 17.15 -4.61 -2.93
CA MET A 146 17.86 -5.86 -2.69
C MET A 146 16.86 -6.90 -2.18
N LEU A 147 16.62 -7.97 -2.93
CA LEU A 147 15.65 -9.01 -2.57
C LEU A 147 16.16 -9.87 -1.42
N ASN A 148 15.29 -10.32 -0.52
CA ASN A 148 15.67 -11.25 0.54
C ASN A 148 16.05 -12.63 -0.02
N GLU A 149 16.96 -13.36 0.65
CA GLU A 149 17.47 -14.67 0.21
C GLU A 149 16.37 -15.69 -0.14
N ASP A 150 15.27 -15.70 0.61
CA ASP A 150 14.14 -16.62 0.40
C ASP A 150 13.25 -16.26 -0.81
N GLU A 151 13.23 -14.99 -1.21
CA GLU A 151 12.36 -14.44 -2.28
C GLU A 151 13.10 -14.34 -3.64
N SER A 152 14.41 -14.57 -3.66
CA SER A 152 15.20 -14.62 -4.90
C SER A 152 14.91 -15.86 -5.77
N LYS A 153 14.35 -16.93 -5.18
CA LYS A 153 14.06 -18.19 -5.88
C LYS A 153 12.71 -18.22 -6.58
N THR A 154 11.80 -17.30 -6.24
CA THR A 154 10.45 -17.22 -6.81
C THR A 154 10.42 -16.41 -8.12
N THR A 155 11.45 -15.60 -8.41
CA THR A 155 11.52 -14.75 -9.61
C THR A 155 12.18 -15.42 -10.82
N GLU A 156 12.83 -16.58 -10.65
CA GLU A 156 13.53 -17.34 -11.71
C GLU A 156 12.63 -18.35 -12.46
N SER A 157 11.31 -18.38 -12.24
CA SER A 157 10.41 -19.36 -12.88
C SER A 157 9.27 -18.71 -13.67
N VAL A 158 9.58 -18.21 -14.88
CA VAL A 158 8.63 -18.10 -16.01
C VAL A 158 9.36 -18.43 -17.30
#